data_AF-A0A969G9Y4-F1
#
_entry.id   AF-A0A969G9Y4-F1
#
_cell.length_a   1.000
_cell.length_b   1.000
_cell.length_c   1.000
_cell.angle_alpha   90.00
_cell.angle_beta   90.00
_cell.angle_gamma   90.00
#
_symmetry.space_group_name_H-M   'P 1'
#
loop_
_entity.id
_entity.type
_entity.pdbx_description
1 polymer ?
#
loop_
_entity_poly.entity_id
_entity_poly.type
_entity_poly.pdbx_seq_one_letter_code
_entity_poly.pdbx_strand_id
1 'polypeptide(L)'
;MRNFLDDNYLFGEVKMWSDSGVRKGSVGVLVEAKSDENFYRKFIISKTVFFKGDGWENVEKAIESVNKHKIQGVLGIIDADFKRIEKAVIPENLFLTDFHDKEMMLINSPTWKEILVHFADNSVSAETGLVVWNCLKINIKKSILEMLLNIAKPIANIRLLNEREGFGLKFRTQKKKTVDYLKYDKFIDKTTLEIDKIQLQKAVENKSSKSNFFDNSTIQTQLQNIEKEQHDLMELCNGHDVINIFR
;
A
#
# COMPACT_ATOMS: atom_id res chain seq x y z
N MET A 1 23.91 21.80 -3.75
CA MET A 1 24.67 20.78 -4.53
C MET A 1 24.50 19.38 -3.92
N ARG A 2 23.27 18.86 -3.81
CA ARG A 2 22.99 17.49 -3.28
C ARG A 2 21.79 16.81 -3.98
N ASN A 3 21.42 17.25 -5.18
CA ASN A 3 20.18 16.81 -5.85
C ASN A 3 20.40 16.03 -7.15
N PHE A 4 21.59 15.46 -7.34
CA PHE A 4 21.85 14.49 -8.39
C PHE A 4 22.64 13.35 -7.76
N LEU A 5 21.94 12.53 -6.96
CA LEU A 5 22.39 11.15 -6.79
C LEU A 5 22.20 10.54 -8.17
N ASP A 6 23.32 10.29 -8.84
CA ASP A 6 23.41 9.64 -10.14
C ASP A 6 22.44 8.46 -10.19
N ASP A 7 21.70 8.29 -11.29
CA ASP A 7 20.65 7.26 -11.46
C ASP A 7 21.16 5.82 -11.18
N ASN A 8 22.47 5.66 -11.02
CA ASN A 8 23.18 4.42 -10.74
C ASN A 8 23.74 4.29 -9.31
N TYR A 9 23.44 5.20 -8.39
CA TYR A 9 24.04 5.17 -7.04
C TYR A 9 23.74 3.86 -6.30
N LEU A 10 22.47 3.44 -6.26
CA LEU A 10 22.05 2.21 -5.59
C LEU A 10 22.69 0.96 -6.21
N PHE A 11 22.72 0.90 -7.54
CA PHE A 11 23.41 -0.17 -8.26
C PHE A 11 24.92 -0.18 -7.96
N GLY A 12 25.54 1.00 -7.88
CA GLY A 12 26.95 1.15 -7.52
C GLY A 12 27.27 0.56 -6.14
N GLU A 13 26.43 0.83 -5.13
CA GLU A 13 26.57 0.25 -3.79
C GLU A 13 26.47 -1.29 -3.83
N VAL A 14 25.49 -1.82 -4.55
CA VAL A 14 25.30 -3.27 -4.71
C VAL A 14 26.51 -3.90 -5.40
N LYS A 15 27.02 -3.27 -6.46
CA LYS A 15 28.19 -3.75 -7.20
C LYS A 15 29.44 -3.76 -6.32
N MET A 16 29.70 -2.69 -5.60
CA MET A 16 30.82 -2.61 -4.65
C MET A 16 30.71 -3.67 -3.56
N TRP A 17 29.51 -3.89 -3.01
CA TRP A 17 29.27 -4.98 -2.05
C TRP A 17 29.52 -6.35 -2.66
N SER A 18 29.03 -6.60 -3.88
CA SER A 18 29.19 -7.86 -4.59
C SER A 18 30.66 -8.20 -4.86
N ASP A 19 31.44 -7.20 -5.26
CA ASP A 19 32.87 -7.32 -5.57
C ASP A 19 33.73 -7.38 -4.30
N SER A 20 33.17 -7.03 -3.14
CA SER A 20 33.87 -7.10 -1.86
C SER A 20 33.96 -8.55 -1.33
N GLY A 21 35.02 -8.83 -0.58
CA GLY A 21 35.15 -10.10 0.17
C GLY A 21 34.07 -10.33 1.24
N VAL A 22 33.23 -9.32 1.52
CA VAL A 22 32.15 -9.35 2.52
C VAL A 22 30.99 -10.26 2.07
N ARG A 23 30.85 -10.49 0.76
CA ARG A 23 29.75 -11.26 0.17
C ARG A 23 29.67 -12.71 0.66
N LYS A 24 30.77 -13.34 1.09
CA LYS A 24 30.81 -14.78 1.41
C LYS A 24 29.67 -15.18 2.36
N GLY A 25 28.67 -15.88 1.80
CA GLY A 25 27.49 -16.38 2.52
C GLY A 25 26.39 -15.35 2.80
N SER A 26 26.40 -14.18 2.15
CA SER A 26 25.37 -13.14 2.35
C SER A 26 24.54 -12.83 1.09
N VAL A 27 23.30 -12.41 1.31
CA VAL A 27 22.34 -11.99 0.27
C VAL A 27 22.14 -10.48 0.34
N GLY A 28 22.06 -9.84 -0.82
CA GLY A 28 21.72 -8.42 -0.96
C GLY A 28 20.21 -8.26 -1.16
N VAL A 29 19.57 -7.41 -0.36
CA VAL A 29 18.12 -7.16 -0.44
C VAL A 29 17.88 -5.67 -0.63
N LEU A 30 17.35 -5.28 -1.78
CA LEU A 30 16.96 -3.90 -2.06
C LEU A 30 15.52 -3.68 -1.62
N VAL A 31 15.26 -2.60 -0.89
CA VAL A 31 13.93 -2.21 -0.40
C VAL A 31 13.70 -0.72 -0.57
N GLU A 32 12.44 -0.30 -0.64
CA GLU A 32 12.09 1.11 -0.88
C GLU A 32 12.56 2.03 0.22
N ALA A 33 12.24 1.71 1.48
CA ALA A 33 12.51 2.55 2.62
C ALA A 33 13.03 1.77 3.84
N LYS A 34 13.51 2.53 4.84
CA LYS A 34 14.02 1.97 6.09
C LYS A 34 12.97 1.16 6.86
N SER A 35 11.69 1.51 6.72
CA SER A 35 10.59 0.75 7.32
C SER A 35 10.53 -0.68 6.81
N ASP A 36 10.83 -0.89 5.53
CA ASP A 36 10.69 -2.18 4.86
C ASP A 36 11.86 -3.08 5.24
N GLU A 37 13.07 -2.51 5.33
CA GLU A 37 14.21 -3.19 5.95
C GLU A 37 13.86 -3.70 7.35
N ASN A 38 13.31 -2.83 8.22
CA ASN A 38 12.96 -3.20 9.58
C ASN A 38 11.88 -4.29 9.63
N PHE A 39 11.01 -4.34 8.63
CA PHE A 39 9.99 -5.37 8.49
C PHE A 39 10.60 -6.70 8.03
N TYR A 40 11.26 -6.73 6.87
CA TYR A 40 11.79 -7.95 6.26
C TYR A 40 12.94 -8.56 7.05
N ARG A 41 13.74 -7.76 7.76
CA ARG A 41 14.81 -8.26 8.64
C ARG A 41 14.32 -9.26 9.69
N LYS A 42 13.04 -9.21 10.07
CA LYS A 42 12.44 -10.15 11.03
C LYS A 42 12.23 -11.55 10.45
N PHE A 43 12.16 -11.69 9.13
CA PHE A 43 11.82 -12.94 8.45
C PHE A 43 13.04 -13.59 7.77
N ILE A 44 14.12 -12.82 7.53
CA ILE A 44 15.30 -13.33 6.84
C ILE A 44 16.32 -13.88 7.85
N ILE A 45 16.54 -15.19 7.80
CA ILE A 45 17.44 -15.94 8.69
C ILE A 45 18.90 -15.87 8.19
N SER A 46 19.10 -15.68 6.89
CA SER A 46 20.44 -15.60 6.29
C SER A 46 21.13 -14.27 6.58
N LYS A 47 22.46 -14.27 6.51
CA LYS A 47 23.27 -13.06 6.60
C LYS A 47 22.86 -12.12 5.46
N THR A 48 22.21 -11.01 5.78
CA THR A 48 21.58 -10.14 4.78
C THR A 48 22.10 -8.71 4.88
N VAL A 49 22.46 -8.14 3.73
CA VAL A 49 22.78 -6.73 3.58
C VAL A 49 21.61 -6.06 2.88
N PHE A 50 21.05 -5.03 3.52
CA PHE A 50 19.94 -4.27 2.97
C PHE A 50 20.45 -3.01 2.29
N PHE A 51 19.90 -2.72 1.12
CA PHE A 51 20.12 -1.51 0.35
C PHE A 51 18.80 -0.76 0.24
N LYS A 52 18.82 0.54 0.50
CA LYS A 52 17.61 1.38 0.54
C LYS A 52 17.55 2.21 -0.74
N GLY A 53 16.48 2.06 -1.51
CA GLY A 53 16.31 2.75 -2.78
C GLY A 53 15.76 4.18 -2.69
N ASP A 54 15.14 4.56 -1.57
CA ASP A 54 14.43 5.84 -1.43
C ASP A 54 13.34 6.04 -2.50
N GLY A 55 12.61 4.96 -2.81
CA GLY A 55 11.56 4.89 -3.83
C GLY A 55 11.63 3.57 -4.60
N TRP A 56 10.47 3.06 -5.03
CA TRP A 56 10.37 1.79 -5.76
C TRP A 56 11.04 1.87 -7.14
N GLU A 57 11.00 3.03 -7.80
CA GLU A 57 11.60 3.24 -9.13
C GLU A 57 13.11 3.01 -9.10
N ASN A 58 13.77 3.44 -8.02
CA ASN A 58 15.21 3.27 -7.84
C ASN A 58 15.56 1.80 -7.56
N VAL A 59 14.73 1.09 -6.79
CA VAL A 59 14.90 -0.34 -6.54
C VAL A 59 14.76 -1.12 -7.85
N GLU A 60 13.72 -0.85 -8.63
CA GLU A 60 13.46 -1.50 -9.92
C GLU A 60 14.64 -1.31 -10.89
N LYS A 61 15.05 -0.06 -11.14
CA LYS A 61 16.20 0.26 -12.01
C LYS A 61 17.50 -0.41 -11.56
N ALA A 62 17.74 -0.48 -10.25
CA ALA A 62 18.93 -1.14 -9.72
C ALA A 62 18.87 -2.66 -9.92
N ILE A 63 17.70 -3.29 -9.77
CA ILE A 63 17.51 -4.72 -10.04
C ILE A 63 17.68 -5.03 -11.54
N GLU A 64 17.13 -4.21 -12.44
CA GLU A 64 17.39 -4.35 -13.88
C GLU A 64 18.89 -4.31 -14.20
N SER A 65 19.61 -3.39 -13.56
CA SER A 65 21.07 -3.27 -13.69
C SER A 65 21.81 -4.48 -13.12
N VAL A 66 21.39 -4.99 -11.96
CA VAL A 66 21.90 -6.23 -11.34
C VAL A 66 21.73 -7.42 -12.28
N ASN A 67 20.54 -7.59 -12.86
CA ASN A 67 20.23 -8.66 -13.80
C ASN A 67 21.07 -8.56 -15.08
N LYS A 68 21.16 -7.36 -15.65
CA LYS A 68 21.97 -7.08 -16.84
C LYS A 68 23.45 -7.44 -16.63
N HIS A 69 23.98 -7.20 -15.44
CA HIS A 69 25.36 -7.54 -15.07
C HIS A 69 25.51 -8.94 -14.46
N LYS A 70 24.42 -9.71 -14.38
CA LYS A 70 24.37 -11.09 -13.84
C LYS A 70 24.90 -11.21 -12.41
N ILE A 71 24.73 -10.17 -11.59
CA ILE A 71 25.15 -10.18 -10.19
C ILE A 71 24.26 -11.16 -9.42
N GLN A 72 24.87 -12.16 -8.79
CA GLN A 72 24.15 -13.26 -8.14
C GLN A 72 23.90 -13.00 -6.66
N GLY A 73 22.77 -13.47 -6.13
CA GLY A 73 22.43 -13.38 -4.71
C GLY A 73 21.93 -12.00 -4.29
N VAL A 74 21.25 -11.31 -5.21
CA VAL A 74 20.60 -10.02 -4.98
C VAL A 74 19.13 -10.14 -5.38
N LEU A 75 18.25 -9.60 -4.56
CA LEU A 75 16.82 -9.48 -4.87
C LEU A 75 16.31 -8.10 -4.45
N GLY A 76 15.21 -7.66 -5.06
CA GLY A 76 14.48 -6.44 -4.68
C GLY A 76 13.09 -6.80 -4.17
N ILE A 77 12.59 -6.02 -3.22
CA ILE A 77 11.22 -6.12 -2.73
C ILE A 77 10.59 -4.73 -2.72
N ILE A 78 9.44 -4.58 -3.37
CA ILE A 78 8.65 -3.35 -3.43
C ILE A 78 7.17 -3.65 -3.14
N ASP A 79 6.42 -2.62 -2.74
CA ASP A 79 4.97 -2.69 -2.66
C ASP A 79 4.39 -2.93 -4.08
N ALA A 80 3.33 -3.72 -4.15
CA ALA A 80 2.69 -4.03 -5.42
C ALA A 80 1.96 -2.83 -6.01
N ASP A 81 1.42 -1.95 -5.15
CA ASP A 81 0.54 -0.86 -5.52
C ASP A 81 -0.52 -1.35 -6.53
N PHE A 82 -0.64 -0.66 -7.67
CA PHE A 82 -1.50 -1.03 -8.78
C PHE A 82 -0.81 -1.90 -9.85
N LYS A 83 0.46 -2.30 -9.67
CA LYS A 83 1.25 -3.02 -10.70
C LYS A 83 0.57 -4.32 -11.14
N ARG A 84 -0.07 -5.06 -10.23
CA ARG A 84 -0.84 -6.27 -10.59
C ARG A 84 -2.14 -5.97 -11.33
N ILE A 85 -2.86 -4.91 -10.95
CA ILE A 85 -4.06 -4.45 -11.66
C ILE A 85 -3.72 -4.01 -13.08
N GLU A 86 -2.63 -3.25 -13.23
CA GLU A 86 -2.12 -2.76 -14.50
C GLU A 86 -1.34 -3.81 -15.30
N LYS A 87 -1.16 -5.02 -14.75
CA LYS A 87 -0.41 -6.13 -15.35
C LYS A 87 1.00 -5.69 -15.79
N ALA A 88 1.65 -4.88 -14.96
CA ALA A 88 3.00 -4.40 -15.19
C ALA A 88 3.99 -5.57 -15.32
N VAL A 89 4.96 -5.41 -16.21
CA VAL A 89 6.05 -6.38 -16.36
C VAL A 89 7.05 -6.15 -15.24
N ILE A 90 7.28 -7.19 -14.45
CA ILE A 90 8.18 -7.13 -13.31
C ILE A 90 9.54 -7.73 -13.70
N PRO A 91 10.66 -7.03 -13.49
CA PRO A 91 12.00 -7.58 -13.71
C PRO A 91 12.22 -8.87 -12.91
N GLU A 92 13.08 -9.75 -13.43
CA GLU A 92 13.57 -10.90 -12.68
C GLU A 92 14.20 -10.45 -11.35
N ASN A 93 14.12 -11.27 -10.30
CA ASN A 93 14.65 -10.94 -8.97
C ASN A 93 14.02 -9.71 -8.28
N LEU A 94 13.01 -9.06 -8.87
CA LEU A 94 12.16 -8.09 -8.19
C LEU A 94 10.86 -8.78 -7.76
N PHE A 95 10.57 -8.69 -6.47
CA PHE A 95 9.38 -9.27 -5.86
C PHE A 95 8.45 -8.16 -5.39
N LEU A 96 7.16 -8.38 -5.57
CA LEU A 96 6.11 -7.52 -5.04
C LEU A 96 5.61 -8.07 -3.71
N THR A 97 5.05 -7.23 -2.84
CA THR A 97 4.22 -7.69 -1.72
C THR A 97 3.07 -8.57 -2.22
N ASP A 98 2.63 -9.54 -1.42
CA ASP A 98 1.58 -10.50 -1.84
C ASP A 98 0.24 -9.82 -2.20
N PHE A 99 -0.05 -8.67 -1.59
CA PHE A 99 -1.21 -7.80 -1.86
C PHE A 99 -0.75 -6.36 -2.11
N HIS A 100 -1.66 -5.39 -2.19
CA HIS A 100 -1.36 -4.01 -2.56
C HIS A 100 -0.11 -3.43 -1.89
N ASP A 101 0.00 -3.59 -0.57
CA ASP A 101 1.15 -3.20 0.24
C ASP A 101 1.36 -4.18 1.40
N LYS A 102 2.43 -3.99 2.17
CA LYS A 102 2.73 -4.83 3.35
C LYS A 102 1.63 -4.79 4.42
N GLU A 103 0.92 -3.67 4.59
CA GLU A 103 -0.21 -3.57 5.52
C GLU A 103 -1.34 -4.51 5.09
N MET A 104 -1.68 -4.53 3.80
CA MET A 104 -2.66 -5.48 3.23
C MET A 104 -2.20 -6.93 3.38
N MET A 105 -0.91 -7.20 3.23
CA MET A 105 -0.34 -8.52 3.50
C MET A 105 -0.54 -8.96 4.96
N LEU A 106 -0.35 -8.06 5.92
CA LEU A 106 -0.60 -8.34 7.34
C LEU A 106 -2.09 -8.52 7.64
N ILE A 107 -2.96 -7.73 7.01
CA ILE A 107 -4.42 -7.85 7.15
C ILE A 107 -4.93 -9.19 6.57
N ASN A 108 -4.30 -9.69 5.52
CA ASN A 108 -4.62 -11.02 4.97
C ASN A 108 -4.00 -12.19 5.75
N SER A 109 -3.24 -11.90 6.81
CA SER A 109 -2.58 -12.94 7.61
C SER A 109 -3.45 -13.38 8.81
N PRO A 110 -3.14 -14.53 9.44
CA PRO A 110 -3.79 -14.94 10.69
C PRO A 110 -3.74 -13.88 11.80
N THR A 111 -2.75 -12.98 11.77
CA THR A 111 -2.61 -11.89 12.75
C THR A 111 -3.82 -10.94 12.77
N TRP A 112 -4.54 -10.79 11.66
CA TRP A 112 -5.76 -9.98 11.63
C TRP A 112 -6.83 -10.47 12.61
N LYS A 113 -6.99 -11.79 12.74
CA LYS A 113 -7.95 -12.37 13.69
C LYS A 113 -7.57 -12.07 15.13
N GLU A 114 -6.29 -12.19 15.46
CA GLU A 114 -5.76 -11.86 16.79
C GLU A 114 -6.00 -10.38 17.15
N ILE A 115 -5.75 -9.48 16.19
CA ILE A 115 -6.05 -8.05 16.36
C ILE A 115 -7.53 -7.84 16.65
N LEU A 116 -8.43 -8.43 15.86
CA LEU A 116 -9.87 -8.29 16.09
C LEU A 116 -10.30 -8.77 17.48
N VAL A 117 -9.78 -9.91 17.96
CA VAL A 117 -10.09 -10.44 19.29
C VAL A 117 -9.66 -9.47 20.40
N HIS A 118 -8.51 -8.83 20.25
CA HIS A 118 -7.97 -7.89 21.25
C HIS A 118 -8.65 -6.52 21.26
N PHE A 119 -9.13 -6.04 20.11
CA PHE A 119 -9.73 -4.71 19.97
C PHE A 119 -11.26 -4.72 20.00
N ALA A 120 -11.89 -5.87 19.78
CA ALA A 120 -13.34 -5.97 19.88
C ALA A 120 -13.80 -5.97 21.34
N ASP A 121 -14.90 -5.25 21.61
CA ASP A 121 -15.58 -5.35 22.89
C ASP A 121 -16.28 -6.71 23.01
N ASN A 122 -15.64 -7.62 23.74
CA ASN A 122 -16.14 -8.98 24.00
C ASN A 122 -17.12 -9.04 25.20
N SER A 123 -17.53 -7.89 25.77
CA SER A 123 -18.43 -7.83 26.93
C SER A 123 -19.88 -8.18 26.62
N VAL A 124 -20.25 -8.34 25.34
CA VAL A 124 -21.52 -8.95 24.93
C VAL A 124 -21.29 -10.45 24.77
N SER A 125 -21.90 -11.23 25.67
CA SER A 125 -21.53 -12.62 26.02
C SER A 125 -21.22 -13.52 24.82
N ALA A 126 -19.96 -13.93 24.75
CA ALA A 126 -19.41 -14.94 23.88
C ALA A 126 -19.79 -16.35 24.34
N GLU A 127 -20.83 -16.93 23.75
CA GLU A 127 -20.96 -18.40 23.67
C GLU A 127 -20.67 -18.94 22.26
N THR A 128 -20.45 -18.07 21.26
CA THR A 128 -20.19 -18.52 19.88
C THR A 128 -19.23 -17.65 19.06
N GLY A 129 -18.63 -16.60 19.62
CA GLY A 129 -17.73 -15.69 18.86
C GLY A 129 -18.40 -14.91 17.72
N LEU A 130 -19.74 -14.95 17.64
CA LEU A 130 -20.57 -14.36 16.58
C LEU A 130 -21.11 -12.96 16.91
N VAL A 131 -20.80 -12.40 18.09
CA VAL A 131 -21.58 -11.28 18.64
C VAL A 131 -21.05 -9.89 18.27
N VAL A 132 -19.75 -9.73 18.00
CA VAL A 132 -19.21 -8.49 17.38
C VAL A 132 -19.95 -8.19 16.06
N TRP A 133 -20.43 -9.23 15.38
CA TRP A 133 -21.23 -9.16 14.17
C TRP A 133 -22.64 -8.59 14.38
N ASN A 134 -23.30 -8.96 15.50
CA ASN A 134 -24.68 -8.58 15.77
C ASN A 134 -24.81 -7.15 16.32
N CYS A 135 -23.78 -6.64 17.01
CA CYS A 135 -23.81 -5.29 17.58
C CYS A 135 -23.81 -4.17 16.53
N LEU A 136 -23.30 -4.41 15.31
CA LEU A 136 -23.34 -3.42 14.24
C LEU A 136 -24.74 -3.29 13.59
N LYS A 137 -25.76 -4.07 14.00
CA LYS A 137 -27.07 -4.19 13.30
C LYS A 137 -26.94 -4.54 11.82
N ILE A 138 -25.83 -5.15 11.44
CA ILE A 138 -25.56 -5.44 10.05
C ILE A 138 -26.00 -6.88 9.78
N ASN A 139 -27.05 -7.04 8.99
CA ASN A 139 -27.57 -8.32 8.52
C ASN A 139 -26.64 -8.94 7.45
N ILE A 140 -25.35 -9.09 7.76
CA ILE A 140 -24.29 -9.30 6.77
C ILE A 140 -23.59 -10.65 6.93
N LYS A 141 -23.64 -11.43 5.83
CA LYS A 141 -22.85 -12.63 5.58
C LYS A 141 -21.37 -12.35 5.21
N LYS A 142 -20.87 -11.14 5.45
CA LYS A 142 -19.53 -10.64 5.02
C LYS A 142 -18.64 -10.36 6.22
N SER A 143 -17.34 -10.59 6.06
CA SER A 143 -16.33 -10.31 7.10
C SER A 143 -16.18 -8.82 7.43
N ILE A 144 -15.70 -8.47 8.65
CA ILE A 144 -15.26 -7.09 8.98
C ILE A 144 -14.26 -6.60 7.94
N LEU A 145 -13.36 -7.47 7.49
CA LEU A 145 -12.42 -7.16 6.43
C LEU A 145 -13.13 -6.78 5.13
N GLU A 146 -14.08 -7.59 4.65
CA GLU A 146 -14.88 -7.25 3.47
C GLU A 146 -15.62 -5.92 3.64
N MET A 147 -16.15 -5.62 4.83
CA MET A 147 -16.79 -4.34 5.11
C MET A 147 -15.79 -3.18 4.95
N LEU A 148 -14.63 -3.26 5.61
CA LEU A 148 -13.57 -2.24 5.51
C LEU A 148 -13.10 -2.04 4.06
N LEU A 149 -12.91 -3.13 3.33
CA LEU A 149 -12.54 -3.10 1.91
C LEU A 149 -13.59 -2.42 1.04
N ASN A 150 -14.88 -2.68 1.29
CA ASN A 150 -15.97 -2.02 0.57
C ASN A 150 -16.05 -0.52 0.88
N ILE A 151 -15.76 -0.11 2.11
CA ILE A 151 -15.69 1.31 2.51
C ILE A 151 -14.46 1.97 1.88
N ALA A 152 -13.32 1.29 1.81
CA ALA A 152 -12.10 1.80 1.20
C ALA A 152 -12.18 1.89 -0.34
N LYS A 153 -13.00 1.04 -0.97
CA LYS A 153 -13.10 0.89 -2.44
C LYS A 153 -13.24 2.23 -3.20
N PRO A 154 -14.13 3.17 -2.83
CA PRO A 154 -14.26 4.42 -3.57
C PRO A 154 -12.99 5.28 -3.50
N ILE A 155 -12.25 5.25 -2.39
CA ILE A 155 -10.97 5.94 -2.23
C ILE A 155 -9.93 5.31 -3.14
N ALA A 156 -9.88 3.98 -3.15
CA ALA A 156 -8.97 3.19 -3.97
C ALA A 156 -9.20 3.40 -5.47
N ASN A 157 -10.47 3.50 -5.92
CA ASN A 157 -10.79 3.83 -7.31
C ASN A 157 -10.24 5.21 -7.73
N ILE A 158 -10.35 6.22 -6.86
CA ILE A 158 -9.79 7.56 -7.14
C ILE A 158 -8.27 7.50 -7.19
N ARG A 159 -7.63 6.69 -6.34
CA ARG A 159 -6.17 6.48 -6.36
C ARG A 159 -5.70 5.78 -7.63
N LEU A 160 -6.41 4.74 -8.08
CA LEU A 160 -6.12 4.06 -9.34
C LEU A 160 -6.27 5.02 -10.52
N LEU A 161 -7.35 5.81 -10.56
CA LEU A 161 -7.54 6.85 -11.57
C LEU A 161 -6.38 7.85 -11.57
N ASN A 162 -5.98 8.29 -10.38
CA ASN A 162 -4.88 9.23 -10.22
C ASN A 162 -3.54 8.67 -10.73
N GLU A 163 -3.29 7.38 -10.50
CA GLU A 163 -2.09 6.70 -10.98
C GLU A 163 -2.08 6.59 -12.50
N ARG A 164 -3.16 6.07 -13.09
CA ARG A 164 -3.30 5.88 -14.55
C ARG A 164 -3.11 7.17 -15.33
N GLU A 165 -3.71 8.25 -14.84
CA GLU A 165 -3.77 9.52 -15.57
C GLU A 165 -2.69 10.51 -15.12
N GLY A 166 -1.90 10.16 -14.09
CA GLY A 166 -0.83 11.02 -13.58
C GLY A 166 -1.33 12.36 -13.02
N PHE A 167 -2.55 12.40 -12.45
CA PHE A 167 -3.14 13.66 -12.02
C PHE A 167 -2.41 14.32 -10.86
N GLY A 168 -1.65 13.60 -10.04
CA GLY A 168 -0.95 14.19 -8.88
C GLY A 168 -1.91 14.67 -7.77
N LEU A 169 -3.05 14.00 -7.62
CA LEU A 169 -3.93 14.11 -6.45
C LEU A 169 -3.21 13.64 -5.18
N LYS A 170 -3.54 14.27 -4.06
CA LYS A 170 -2.92 14.03 -2.76
C LYS A 170 -3.92 13.42 -1.79
N PHE A 171 -3.54 12.30 -1.19
CA PHE A 171 -4.30 11.62 -0.15
C PHE A 171 -3.62 11.75 1.23
N ARG A 172 -2.36 12.17 1.24
CA ARG A 172 -1.59 12.51 2.43
C ARG A 172 -0.66 13.67 2.13
N THR A 173 -0.28 14.39 3.17
CA THR A 173 0.77 15.41 3.12
C THR A 173 1.70 15.20 4.30
N GLN A 174 3.01 15.26 4.06
CA GLN A 174 4.00 15.21 5.13
C GLN A 174 4.33 16.62 5.60
N LYS A 175 4.18 16.88 6.90
CA LYS A 175 4.56 18.13 7.56
C LYS A 175 5.57 17.81 8.66
N LYS A 176 6.85 18.14 8.45
CA LYS A 176 7.94 17.80 9.37
C LYS A 176 7.95 16.29 9.68
N LYS A 177 7.73 15.91 10.94
CA LYS A 177 7.70 14.52 11.44
C LYS A 177 6.30 13.91 11.45
N THR A 178 5.27 14.61 10.96
CA THR A 178 3.89 14.11 10.96
C THR A 178 3.38 13.90 9.54
N VAL A 179 2.59 12.85 9.36
CA VAL A 179 1.84 12.58 8.13
C VAL A 179 0.39 12.92 8.40
N ASP A 180 -0.16 13.82 7.60
CA ASP A 180 -1.57 14.21 7.67
C ASP A 180 -2.31 13.55 6.52
N TYR A 181 -3.19 12.60 6.82
CA TYR A 181 -4.04 11.88 5.86
C TYR A 181 -5.33 12.66 5.55
N LEU A 182 -6.20 12.10 4.70
CA LEU A 182 -7.58 12.53 4.60
C LEU A 182 -8.28 12.43 5.97
N LYS A 183 -9.25 13.31 6.21
CA LYS A 183 -10.09 13.27 7.42
C LYS A 183 -11.28 12.35 7.15
N TYR A 184 -11.10 11.06 7.41
CA TYR A 184 -12.07 10.00 7.12
C TYR A 184 -13.45 10.26 7.75
N ASP A 185 -13.47 10.86 8.93
CA ASP A 185 -14.67 11.30 9.65
C ASP A 185 -15.50 12.36 8.91
N LYS A 186 -14.97 12.98 7.85
CA LYS A 186 -15.69 13.95 7.02
C LYS A 186 -16.54 13.32 5.91
N PHE A 187 -16.28 12.07 5.56
CA PHE A 187 -16.95 11.40 4.46
C PHE A 187 -17.34 9.95 4.78
N ILE A 188 -17.07 9.47 5.98
CA ILE A 188 -17.54 8.16 6.48
C ILE A 188 -18.35 8.39 7.74
N ASP A 189 -19.58 7.91 7.74
CA ASP A 189 -20.43 7.91 8.92
C ASP A 189 -19.96 6.81 9.90
N LYS A 190 -19.66 7.18 11.14
CA LYS A 190 -19.11 6.24 12.14
C LYS A 190 -20.14 5.24 12.67
N THR A 191 -21.42 5.51 12.50
CA THR A 191 -22.52 4.68 12.97
C THR A 191 -23.04 3.76 11.88
N THR A 192 -23.25 4.28 10.67
CA THR A 192 -23.74 3.48 9.53
C THR A 192 -22.62 2.83 8.73
N LEU A 193 -21.38 3.33 8.87
CA LEU A 193 -20.21 2.93 8.07
C LEU A 193 -20.42 3.14 6.56
N GLU A 194 -21.34 4.05 6.21
CA GLU A 194 -21.58 4.46 4.83
C GLU A 194 -20.62 5.59 4.42
N ILE A 195 -20.26 5.60 3.14
CA ILE A 195 -19.35 6.58 2.57
C ILE A 195 -20.10 7.60 1.70
N ASP A 196 -19.93 8.88 2.00
CA ASP A 196 -20.39 9.99 1.17
C ASP A 196 -19.35 10.26 0.08
N LYS A 197 -19.63 9.77 -1.15
CA LYS A 197 -18.73 9.94 -2.30
C LYS A 197 -18.48 11.40 -2.67
N ILE A 198 -19.46 12.30 -2.47
CA ILE A 198 -19.31 13.72 -2.79
C ILE A 198 -18.36 14.37 -1.77
N GLN A 199 -18.51 14.07 -0.49
CA GLN A 199 -17.60 14.57 0.53
C GLN A 199 -16.19 13.98 0.40
N LEU A 200 -16.07 12.71 -0.02
CA LEU A 200 -14.77 12.12 -0.35
C LEU A 200 -14.08 12.90 -1.48
N GLN A 201 -14.79 13.15 -2.59
CA GLN A 201 -14.24 13.92 -3.72
C GLN A 201 -13.78 15.30 -3.26
N LYS A 202 -14.60 16.04 -2.51
CA LYS A 202 -14.22 17.34 -1.91
C LYS A 202 -13.02 17.24 -0.98
N ALA A 203 -12.91 16.18 -0.18
CA ALA A 203 -11.78 15.98 0.71
C ALA A 203 -10.48 15.81 -0.09
N VAL A 204 -10.50 15.05 -1.18
CA VAL A 204 -9.35 14.87 -2.09
C VAL A 204 -9.00 16.18 -2.80
N GLU A 205 -9.98 16.93 -3.32
CA GLU A 205 -9.76 18.23 -3.96
C GLU A 205 -9.07 19.22 -3.02
N ASN A 206 -9.60 19.37 -1.82
CA ASN A 206 -9.06 20.26 -0.80
C ASN A 206 -7.61 19.88 -0.44
N LYS A 207 -7.35 18.58 -0.26
CA LYS A 207 -6.01 18.06 0.04
C LYS A 207 -5.03 18.28 -1.11
N SER A 208 -5.52 18.20 -2.34
CA SER A 208 -4.75 18.37 -3.59
C SER A 208 -4.59 19.83 -4.02
N SER A 209 -5.34 20.75 -3.39
CA SER A 209 -5.49 22.14 -3.85
C SER A 209 -6.00 22.24 -5.29
N LYS A 210 -6.96 21.38 -5.64
CA LYS A 210 -7.59 21.31 -6.97
C LYS A 210 -9.10 21.41 -6.85
N SER A 211 -9.62 22.62 -6.65
CA SER A 211 -11.07 22.86 -6.53
C SER A 211 -11.81 22.41 -7.79
N ASN A 212 -12.98 21.78 -7.62
CA ASN A 212 -13.90 21.42 -8.71
C ASN A 212 -13.28 20.47 -9.74
N PHE A 213 -12.24 19.72 -9.35
CA PHE A 213 -11.60 18.73 -10.19
C PHE A 213 -12.59 17.64 -10.63
N PHE A 214 -13.44 17.20 -9.70
CA PHE A 214 -14.45 16.17 -9.97
C PHE A 214 -15.73 16.72 -10.59
N ASP A 215 -15.90 18.04 -10.75
CA ASP A 215 -17.05 18.60 -11.48
C ASP A 215 -16.95 18.33 -13.00
N ASN A 216 -15.75 17.96 -13.47
CA ASN A 216 -15.52 17.58 -14.85
C ASN A 216 -16.20 16.23 -15.18
N SER A 217 -17.16 16.26 -16.10
CA SER A 217 -17.90 15.08 -16.56
C SER A 217 -17.02 13.98 -17.14
N THR A 218 -15.88 14.34 -17.74
CA THR A 218 -14.90 13.37 -18.27
C THR A 218 -14.27 12.59 -17.13
N ILE A 219 -13.85 13.28 -16.05
CA ILE A 219 -13.27 12.65 -14.85
C ILE A 219 -14.29 11.73 -14.18
N GLN A 220 -15.55 12.18 -14.04
CA GLN A 220 -16.63 11.34 -13.50
C GLN A 220 -16.85 10.09 -14.36
N THR A 221 -16.81 10.23 -15.69
CA THR A 221 -16.95 9.10 -16.62
C THR A 221 -15.79 8.11 -16.46
N GLN A 222 -14.55 8.59 -16.37
CA GLN A 222 -13.37 7.74 -16.15
C GLN A 222 -13.47 6.99 -14.80
N LEU A 223 -13.88 7.68 -13.73
CA LEU A 223 -14.07 7.05 -12.42
C LEU A 223 -15.16 5.96 -12.45
N GLN A 224 -16.27 6.21 -13.14
CA GLN A 224 -17.32 5.21 -13.33
C GLN A 224 -16.84 4.00 -14.14
N ASN A 225 -15.92 4.19 -15.09
CA ASN A 225 -15.34 3.08 -15.84
C ASN A 225 -14.47 2.20 -14.94
N ILE A 226 -13.62 2.81 -14.10
CA ILE A 226 -12.84 2.07 -13.08
C ILE A 226 -13.77 1.30 -12.14
N GLU A 227 -14.88 1.89 -11.69
CA GLU A 227 -15.85 1.20 -10.84
C GLU A 227 -16.44 -0.07 -11.48
N LYS A 228 -16.52 -0.12 -12.81
CA LYS A 228 -17.03 -1.27 -13.59
C LYS A 228 -16.00 -2.37 -13.82
N GLU A 229 -14.70 -2.07 -13.70
CA GLU A 229 -13.63 -3.05 -13.93
C GLU A 229 -13.56 -4.18 -12.89
N GLN A 230 -14.26 -4.02 -11.75
CA GLN A 230 -14.40 -5.02 -10.68
C GLN A 230 -13.07 -5.71 -10.29
N HIS A 231 -12.06 -4.91 -9.94
CA HIS A 231 -10.80 -5.44 -9.41
C HIS A 231 -10.98 -6.16 -8.07
N ASP A 232 -10.07 -7.09 -7.79
CA ASP A 232 -9.90 -7.67 -6.45
C ASP A 232 -9.61 -6.55 -5.44
N LEU A 233 -10.39 -6.49 -4.36
CA LEU A 233 -10.27 -5.45 -3.35
C LEU A 233 -8.96 -5.54 -2.57
N MET A 234 -8.36 -6.73 -2.46
CA MET A 234 -7.07 -6.92 -1.80
C MET A 234 -5.90 -6.34 -2.61
N GLU A 235 -6.09 -6.20 -3.92
CA GLU A 235 -5.12 -5.58 -4.83
C GLU A 235 -5.43 -4.11 -5.08
N LEU A 236 -6.70 -3.72 -4.97
CA LEU A 236 -7.15 -2.37 -5.22
C LEU A 236 -6.96 -1.45 -4.01
N CYS A 237 -7.34 -1.90 -2.82
CA CYS A 237 -7.29 -1.09 -1.60
C CYS A 237 -5.88 -1.12 -1.00
N ASN A 238 -5.37 0.05 -0.60
CA ASN A 238 -4.13 0.13 0.19
C ASN A 238 -4.43 -0.02 1.69
N GLY A 239 -3.46 -0.54 2.44
CA GLY A 239 -3.60 -0.82 3.85
C GLY A 239 -3.63 0.44 4.71
N HIS A 240 -3.03 1.55 4.27
CA HIS A 240 -3.17 2.82 4.97
C HIS A 240 -4.63 3.27 5.09
N ASP A 241 -5.40 3.23 4.01
CA ASP A 241 -6.80 3.64 4.01
C ASP A 241 -7.64 2.66 4.86
N VAL A 242 -7.42 1.35 4.69
CA VAL A 242 -8.11 0.31 5.49
C VAL A 242 -7.85 0.49 6.99
N ILE A 243 -6.61 0.74 7.40
CA ILE A 243 -6.26 0.96 8.82
C ILE A 243 -6.85 2.27 9.36
N ASN A 244 -6.92 3.34 8.56
CA ASN A 244 -7.53 4.59 9.00
C ASN A 244 -9.06 4.48 9.14
N ILE A 245 -9.71 3.62 8.36
CA ILE A 245 -11.15 3.33 8.50
C ILE A 245 -11.40 2.46 9.73
N PHE A 246 -10.50 1.54 10.04
CA PHE A 246 -10.64 0.64 11.20
C PHE A 246 -10.47 1.35 12.56
N ARG A 247 -9.73 2.47 12.61
CA ARG A 247 -9.41 3.23 13.84
C ARG A 247 -10.50 4.23 14.23
#